data_AF-A0A218V9J0-F1
#
_entry.id   AF-A0A218V9J0-F1
#
_cell.length_a   1.000
_cell.length_b   1.000
_cell.length_c   1.000
_cell.angle_alpha   90.00
_cell.angle_beta   90.00
_cell.angle_gamma   90.00
#
_symmetry.space_group_name_H-M   'P 1'
#
loop_
_entity.id
_entity.type
_entity.pdbx_description
1 polymer ?
#
loop_
_entity_poly.entity_id
_entity_poly.type
_entity_poly.pdbx_seq_one_letter_code
_entity_poly.pdbx_strand_id
1 'polypeptide(L)'
;MNEPTELDNAGSAEPGLRLRKGHMSDTATAPQAAFEEDSSQQRLLLVEPPLSSDQENCSEDSKHNDEPPQEDEGFMGMSPLLQAHHAMERMEEFVCKVWEGRWRVIPHDVLPDWLKDNDYLLHGHRPPMPSFRACFKSIFRIHTETGNIWTHLLGCVFFLCLGIFYMFRPNMSFVAPVQEKVVVGLFFLGAILCLSFSWLFHTVYCHSEGVSRLFSKLDYSGIALLIMGSFVPWLYYSFYCNPQPCFIYLIVICVLGIAAIIVSQWDMFATPEYRGVRAGVFLGLGLSGVIPTLHFVISEGLLKAATMGQIGWLALMACLYITGAALYAARIPERFFPGKCDIWFHSHQLFHVFVVAGAFVHFHGVSNLQEFRFTVGGGCTEEDGMQ
;
A
#
# COMPACT_ATOMS: atom_id res chain seq x y z
N MET A 1 14.06 -25.22 -58.32
CA MET A 1 14.39 -24.74 -59.68
C MET A 1 14.12 -23.25 -59.67
N ASN A 2 15.04 -22.47 -59.12
CA ASN A 2 16.23 -21.88 -59.76
C ASN A 2 15.88 -20.52 -60.39
N GLU A 3 16.03 -19.48 -59.57
CA GLU A 3 16.90 -18.30 -59.77
C GLU A 3 17.86 -18.27 -60.99
N PRO A 4 18.59 -17.15 -61.25
CA PRO A 4 18.38 -15.73 -60.93
C PRO A 4 18.81 -14.81 -62.11
N THR A 5 18.89 -13.49 -61.90
CA THR A 5 19.83 -12.63 -62.63
C THR A 5 20.44 -11.57 -61.71
N GLU A 6 21.71 -11.78 -61.42
CA GLU A 6 22.80 -10.86 -61.02
C GLU A 6 22.91 -9.65 -61.97
N LEU A 7 23.69 -8.57 -61.79
CA LEU A 7 24.57 -7.94 -60.79
C LEU A 7 24.93 -6.59 -61.48
N ASP A 8 25.16 -5.52 -60.72
CA ASP A 8 26.41 -4.76 -60.91
C ASP A 8 26.66 -3.74 -59.79
N ASN A 9 27.95 -3.60 -59.50
CA ASN A 9 28.56 -3.18 -58.26
C ASN A 9 29.64 -2.13 -58.58
N ALA A 10 29.63 -0.97 -57.90
CA ALA A 10 30.75 -0.02 -57.72
C ALA A 10 30.16 1.25 -57.04
N GLY A 11 30.72 1.91 -56.04
CA GLY A 11 32.01 1.87 -55.37
C GLY A 11 32.26 3.26 -54.78
N SER A 12 32.52 3.34 -53.47
CA SER A 12 33.32 4.35 -52.73
C SER A 12 33.10 5.86 -52.97
N ALA A 13 32.72 6.60 -51.90
CA ALA A 13 33.53 7.71 -51.33
C ALA A 13 32.85 8.35 -50.10
N GLU A 14 33.55 8.33 -48.95
CA GLU A 14 33.36 9.30 -47.85
C GLU A 14 33.80 10.71 -48.27
N PRO A 15 33.38 11.75 -47.51
CA PRO A 15 34.39 12.65 -46.99
C PRO A 15 34.18 13.03 -45.51
N GLY A 16 35.23 12.81 -44.71
CA GLY A 16 35.42 13.44 -43.40
C GLY A 16 36.06 14.83 -43.50
N LEU A 17 35.62 15.76 -42.64
CA LEU A 17 36.25 17.05 -42.32
C LEU A 17 35.44 17.69 -41.16
N ARG A 18 35.96 18.36 -40.13
CA ARG A 18 37.28 18.56 -39.52
C ARG A 18 37.00 19.20 -38.14
N LEU A 19 37.82 18.89 -37.14
CA LEU A 19 37.95 19.63 -35.88
C LEU A 19 38.31 21.11 -36.13
N ARG A 20 37.76 22.02 -35.32
CA ARG A 20 38.30 23.37 -35.11
C ARG A 20 38.46 23.64 -33.62
N LYS A 21 39.72 23.73 -33.18
CA LYS A 21 40.18 24.17 -31.86
C LYS A 21 40.90 25.51 -32.05
N GLY A 22 40.64 26.47 -31.16
CA GLY A 22 41.52 27.61 -30.90
C GLY A 22 41.00 28.99 -31.30
N HIS A 23 40.69 29.83 -30.29
CA HIS A 23 41.43 31.09 -30.11
C HIS A 23 41.32 31.57 -28.65
N MET A 24 42.47 31.71 -28.00
CA MET A 24 42.68 32.50 -26.78
C MET A 24 42.76 33.98 -27.14
N SER A 25 42.41 34.85 -26.20
CA SER A 25 42.85 36.25 -26.19
C SER A 25 43.11 36.64 -24.74
N ASP A 26 44.39 36.87 -24.45
CA ASP A 26 44.91 37.36 -23.19
C ASP A 26 44.49 38.82 -22.95
N THR A 27 44.19 39.17 -21.70
CA THR A 27 44.63 40.46 -21.16
C THR A 27 44.81 40.36 -19.65
N ALA A 28 46.05 40.53 -19.23
CA ALA A 28 46.51 40.54 -17.85
C ALA A 28 46.20 41.88 -17.16
N THR A 29 45.86 41.85 -15.87
CA THR A 29 46.47 42.75 -14.87
C THR A 29 46.25 42.20 -13.45
N ALA A 30 47.34 41.80 -12.80
CA ALA A 30 47.45 41.73 -11.35
C ALA A 30 48.14 43.00 -10.84
N PRO A 31 48.09 43.28 -9.52
CA PRO A 31 49.36 43.25 -8.79
C PRO A 31 49.30 42.46 -7.48
N GLN A 32 50.45 41.84 -7.19
CA GLN A 32 50.81 41.09 -5.98
C GLN A 32 51.18 42.01 -4.80
N ALA A 33 50.94 41.52 -3.59
CA ALA A 33 51.82 41.58 -2.39
C ALA A 33 51.04 40.93 -1.22
N ALA A 34 51.58 40.18 -0.27
CA ALA A 34 52.87 39.55 -0.02
C ALA A 34 52.63 38.50 1.09
N PHE A 35 53.60 37.59 1.26
CA PHE A 35 53.73 36.52 2.26
C PHE A 35 53.38 36.89 3.71
N GLU A 36 52.84 35.92 4.47
CA GLU A 36 53.52 35.30 5.64
C GLU A 36 52.73 34.10 6.17
N GLU A 37 53.41 32.95 6.31
CA GLU A 37 53.00 31.80 7.11
C GLU A 37 53.23 32.10 8.60
N ASP A 38 52.27 31.80 9.48
CA ASP A 38 52.61 31.21 10.78
C ASP A 38 51.45 30.37 11.35
N SER A 39 51.86 29.26 11.95
CA SER A 39 51.08 28.32 12.73
C SER A 39 50.68 28.92 14.08
N SER A 40 49.48 28.64 14.58
CA SER A 40 49.25 28.27 15.98
C SER A 40 47.76 28.10 16.31
N GLN A 41 47.52 27.14 17.19
CA GLN A 41 46.24 26.72 17.74
C GLN A 41 45.47 27.87 18.41
N GLN A 42 44.18 28.04 18.10
CA GLN A 42 43.24 28.56 19.11
C GLN A 42 41.80 28.08 18.92
N ARG A 43 41.51 27.00 19.65
CA ARG A 43 40.28 26.62 20.36
C ARG A 43 39.19 27.71 20.37
N LEU A 44 38.12 27.53 19.58
CA LEU A 44 36.87 28.30 19.70
C LEU A 44 35.79 27.45 20.36
N LEU A 45 35.30 27.94 21.50
CA LEU A 45 34.26 27.35 22.35
C LEU A 45 32.92 27.23 21.61
N LEU A 46 32.41 26.00 21.47
CA LEU A 46 30.99 25.74 21.27
C LEU A 46 30.40 25.28 22.60
N VAL A 47 29.45 26.07 23.09
CA VAL A 47 28.62 25.82 24.26
C VAL A 47 27.61 24.71 23.89
N GLU A 48 27.61 23.60 24.64
CA GLU A 48 26.59 22.54 24.55
C GLU A 48 25.30 22.96 25.29
N PRO A 49 24.10 22.59 24.80
CA PRO A 49 22.86 22.69 25.57
C PRO A 49 22.73 21.50 26.55
N PRO A 50 21.95 21.64 27.64
CA PRO A 50 21.95 20.66 28.72
C PRO A 50 21.24 19.35 28.31
N LEU A 51 21.87 18.22 28.62
CA LEU A 51 21.24 16.90 28.63
C LEU A 51 20.03 16.92 29.56
N SER A 52 18.85 16.59 29.03
CA SER A 52 17.71 16.16 29.82
C SER A 52 18.01 14.79 30.43
N SER A 53 17.96 14.74 31.76
CA SER A 53 18.04 13.56 32.59
C SER A 53 16.88 12.60 32.30
N ASP A 54 17.11 11.55 31.51
CA ASP A 54 16.23 10.35 31.43
C ASP A 54 16.94 9.15 30.75
N GLN A 55 18.28 9.09 30.82
CA GLN A 55 19.06 8.08 30.08
C GLN A 55 20.11 7.33 30.91
N GLU A 56 19.93 7.26 32.23
CA GLU A 56 20.72 6.40 33.11
C GLU A 56 19.84 5.28 33.64
N ASN A 57 19.68 4.19 32.87
CA ASN A 57 19.33 2.90 33.48
C ASN A 57 19.61 1.64 32.64
N CYS A 58 20.25 1.73 31.47
CA CYS A 58 20.54 0.56 30.63
C CYS A 58 22.03 0.29 30.43
N SER A 59 22.89 0.78 31.31
CA SER A 59 24.33 0.63 31.17
C SER A 59 24.99 0.33 32.49
N GLU A 60 24.71 -0.85 33.06
CA GLU A 60 25.62 -1.51 33.99
C GLU A 60 25.36 -3.03 33.93
N ASP A 61 26.44 -3.80 34.10
CA ASP A 61 26.54 -5.26 34.07
C ASP A 61 26.52 -5.99 32.72
N SER A 62 27.66 -5.93 32.02
CA SER A 62 28.17 -7.08 31.26
C SER A 62 29.62 -7.39 31.66
N LYS A 63 29.78 -8.08 32.80
CA LYS A 63 31.01 -8.81 33.10
C LYS A 63 30.77 -10.30 32.90
N HIS A 64 31.49 -10.83 31.93
CA HIS A 64 31.52 -12.22 31.51
C HIS A 64 32.08 -13.10 32.63
N ASN A 65 31.34 -14.13 33.05
CA ASN A 65 31.87 -15.29 33.76
C ASN A 65 31.28 -16.55 33.10
N ASP A 66 32.16 -17.38 32.55
CA ASP A 66 31.85 -18.70 32.01
C ASP A 66 31.63 -19.68 33.18
N GLU A 67 30.41 -20.17 33.37
CA GLU A 67 30.10 -21.36 34.18
C GLU A 67 29.24 -22.36 33.37
N PRO A 68 29.38 -23.68 33.59
CA PRO A 68 28.81 -24.72 32.75
C PRO A 68 27.28 -24.88 32.94
N PRO A 69 26.57 -25.54 32.01
CA PRO A 69 25.10 -25.48 31.97
C PRO A 69 24.49 -26.23 33.15
N GLN A 70 23.77 -25.48 34.01
CA GLN A 70 22.92 -26.04 35.06
C GLN A 70 21.53 -26.36 34.50
N GLU A 71 21.01 -27.48 35.00
CA GLU A 71 19.86 -28.24 34.52
C GLU A 71 18.52 -27.51 34.64
N ASP A 72 17.61 -27.94 33.76
CA ASP A 72 16.24 -27.47 33.54
C ASP A 72 15.33 -27.85 34.74
N GLU A 73 15.34 -27.04 35.80
CA GLU A 73 14.46 -27.18 36.96
C GLU A 73 13.85 -25.81 37.30
N GLY A 74 12.60 -25.54 36.89
CA GLY A 74 11.88 -24.39 37.48
C GLY A 74 10.68 -23.78 36.76
N PHE A 75 10.23 -24.24 35.59
CA PHE A 75 9.09 -23.58 34.93
C PHE A 75 7.72 -23.85 35.60
N MET A 76 7.58 -24.95 36.34
CA MET A 76 6.31 -25.36 36.99
C MET A 76 6.15 -24.92 38.46
N GLY A 77 7.11 -24.20 39.05
CA GLY A 77 7.12 -23.84 40.48
C GLY A 77 7.01 -22.35 40.82
N MET A 78 6.98 -21.46 39.83
CA MET A 78 6.97 -20.01 40.07
C MET A 78 5.57 -19.50 40.42
N SER A 79 5.50 -18.52 41.33
CA SER A 79 4.27 -17.77 41.55
C SER A 79 3.87 -17.01 40.27
N PRO A 80 2.57 -16.83 39.98
CA PRO A 80 2.11 -16.16 38.76
C PRO A 80 2.70 -14.75 38.55
N LEU A 81 2.99 -14.05 39.66
CA LEU A 81 3.58 -12.70 39.65
C LEU A 81 5.05 -12.73 39.25
N LEU A 82 5.81 -13.73 39.70
CA LEU A 82 7.21 -13.91 39.31
C LEU A 82 7.33 -14.36 37.84
N GLN A 83 6.36 -15.16 37.36
CA GLN A 83 6.28 -15.55 35.95
C GLN A 83 5.96 -14.34 35.05
N ALA A 84 5.08 -13.44 35.50
CA ALA A 84 4.77 -12.19 34.82
C ALA A 84 5.99 -11.25 34.78
N HIS A 85 6.72 -11.12 35.90
CA HIS A 85 7.93 -10.30 35.97
C HIS A 85 9.02 -10.82 35.02
N HIS A 86 9.25 -12.14 34.99
CA HIS A 86 10.23 -12.75 34.09
C HIS A 86 9.84 -12.63 32.60
N ALA A 87 8.53 -12.67 32.31
CA ALA A 87 8.02 -12.41 30.97
C ALA A 87 8.18 -10.93 30.56
N MET A 88 8.02 -10.00 31.51
CA MET A 88 8.25 -8.57 31.29
C MET A 88 9.72 -8.26 31.02
N GLU A 89 10.67 -8.81 31.81
CA GLU A 89 12.11 -8.63 31.56
C GLU A 89 12.54 -9.18 30.19
N ARG A 90 12.03 -10.36 29.80
CA ARG A 90 12.29 -10.89 28.45
C ARG A 90 11.68 -10.04 27.33
N MET A 91 10.52 -9.43 27.59
CA MET A 91 9.90 -8.48 26.66
C MET A 91 10.76 -7.22 26.54
N GLU A 92 11.27 -6.67 27.65
CA GLU A 92 12.14 -5.50 27.67
C GLU A 92 13.48 -5.77 26.96
N GLU A 93 14.11 -6.92 27.21
CA GLU A 93 15.30 -7.34 26.47
C GLU A 93 15.03 -7.53 24.98
N PHE A 94 13.90 -8.13 24.61
CA PHE A 94 13.51 -8.29 23.22
C PHE A 94 13.26 -6.94 22.56
N VAL A 95 12.59 -6.01 23.25
CA VAL A 95 12.35 -4.64 22.80
C VAL A 95 13.68 -3.92 22.61
N CYS A 96 14.61 -4.01 23.55
CA CYS A 96 15.95 -3.41 23.43
C CYS A 96 16.76 -4.00 22.26
N LYS A 97 16.81 -5.33 22.11
CA LYS A 97 17.49 -6.01 20.98
C LYS A 97 16.83 -5.78 19.61
N VAL A 98 15.54 -5.44 19.59
CA VAL A 98 14.83 -4.98 18.38
C VAL A 98 15.16 -3.51 18.10
N TRP A 99 15.29 -2.69 19.14
CA TRP A 99 15.63 -1.27 19.07
C TRP A 99 17.08 -1.03 18.63
N GLU A 100 18.04 -1.82 19.12
CA GLU A 100 19.48 -1.80 18.79
C GLU A 100 19.81 -2.27 17.36
N GLY A 101 18.81 -2.48 16.51
CA GLY A 101 19.01 -2.76 15.09
C GLY A 101 19.88 -1.68 14.41
N ARG A 102 20.95 -2.14 13.73
CA ARG A 102 22.06 -1.48 13.01
C ARG A 102 21.76 -0.29 12.07
N TRP A 103 20.57 0.28 12.08
CA TRP A 103 20.18 1.40 11.23
C TRP A 103 19.40 2.45 12.04
N ARG A 104 19.57 3.72 11.68
CA ARG A 104 18.81 4.85 12.23
C ARG A 104 17.89 5.40 11.15
N VAL A 105 16.78 6.02 11.58
CA VAL A 105 15.93 6.76 10.66
C VAL A 105 16.68 7.96 10.09
N ILE A 106 16.41 8.30 8.84
CA ILE A 106 17.09 9.37 8.11
C ILE A 106 16.10 10.46 7.66
N PRO A 107 16.56 11.70 7.49
CA PRO A 107 15.74 12.78 6.93
C PRO A 107 15.50 12.58 5.42
N HIS A 108 14.49 13.27 4.87
CA HIS A 108 14.02 13.10 3.49
C HIS A 108 15.03 13.55 2.42
N ASP A 109 15.81 14.59 2.71
CA ASP A 109 16.79 15.20 1.81
C ASP A 109 17.87 14.20 1.34
N VAL A 110 18.30 13.31 2.23
CA VAL A 110 19.33 12.29 1.97
C VAL A 110 18.78 10.98 1.37
N LEU A 111 17.47 10.88 1.13
CA LEU A 111 16.89 9.69 0.50
C LEU A 111 17.34 9.56 -0.97
N PRO A 112 17.50 8.32 -1.48
CA PRO A 112 17.61 8.10 -2.92
C PRO A 112 16.26 8.38 -3.61
N ASP A 113 16.30 8.77 -4.88
CA ASP A 113 15.12 9.29 -5.60
C ASP A 113 13.91 8.34 -5.62
N TRP A 114 14.14 7.03 -5.75
CA TRP A 114 13.09 6.02 -5.75
C TRP A 114 12.38 5.84 -4.40
N LEU A 115 12.91 6.43 -3.30
CA LEU A 115 12.26 6.51 -1.99
C LEU A 115 11.59 7.87 -1.71
N LYS A 116 11.76 8.87 -2.59
CA LYS A 116 11.21 10.23 -2.41
C LYS A 116 9.78 10.32 -2.97
N ASP A 117 8.82 9.64 -2.35
CA ASP A 117 7.42 9.69 -2.78
C ASP A 117 6.69 10.97 -2.31
N ASN A 118 6.91 11.38 -1.06
CA ASN A 118 6.24 12.52 -0.42
C ASN A 118 7.22 13.41 0.35
N ASP A 119 7.42 14.63 -0.15
CA ASP A 119 8.33 15.65 0.39
C ASP A 119 7.77 16.40 1.61
N TYR A 120 6.51 16.16 2.00
CA TYR A 120 5.94 16.69 3.24
C TYR A 120 6.29 15.86 4.49
N LEU A 121 6.76 14.62 4.29
CA LEU A 121 7.26 13.77 5.36
C LEU A 121 8.75 14.01 5.52
N LEU A 122 9.16 14.74 6.55
CA LEU A 122 10.51 15.33 6.61
C LEU A 122 11.53 14.41 7.27
N HIS A 123 11.11 13.64 8.28
CA HIS A 123 11.98 12.73 9.03
C HIS A 123 11.33 11.36 9.25
N GLY A 124 12.09 10.42 9.81
CA GLY A 124 11.56 9.11 10.23
C GLY A 124 11.62 8.04 9.13
N HIS A 125 12.31 8.33 8.03
CA HIS A 125 12.40 7.42 6.89
C HIS A 125 13.40 6.28 7.16
N ARG A 126 13.13 5.12 6.57
CA ARG A 126 14.08 4.00 6.58
C ARG A 126 15.18 4.25 5.54
N PRO A 127 16.46 4.00 5.86
CA PRO A 127 17.51 3.99 4.86
C PRO A 127 17.32 2.81 3.89
N PRO A 128 17.95 2.85 2.70
CA PRO A 128 17.98 1.70 1.81
C PRO A 128 18.68 0.52 2.48
N MET A 129 17.96 -0.59 2.63
CA MET A 129 18.41 -1.79 3.35
C MET A 129 18.21 -3.02 2.45
N PRO A 130 19.23 -3.46 1.69
CA PRO A 130 19.15 -4.60 0.76
C PRO A 130 19.16 -5.95 1.49
N SER A 131 18.27 -6.10 2.47
CA SER A 131 18.06 -7.31 3.25
C SER A 131 16.59 -7.43 3.61
N PHE A 132 15.91 -8.43 3.05
CA PHE A 132 14.53 -8.76 3.43
C PHE A 132 14.39 -8.97 4.94
N ARG A 133 15.35 -9.65 5.57
CA ARG A 133 15.34 -9.86 7.04
C ARG A 133 15.30 -8.53 7.80
N ALA A 134 16.06 -7.52 7.37
CA ALA A 134 16.03 -6.20 7.99
C ALA A 134 14.69 -5.48 7.72
N CYS A 135 14.14 -5.59 6.51
CA CYS A 135 12.84 -5.02 6.14
C CYS A 135 11.70 -5.61 6.99
N PHE A 136 11.61 -6.94 7.12
CA PHE A 136 10.60 -7.60 7.95
C PHE A 136 10.81 -7.34 9.44
N LYS A 137 12.05 -7.25 9.94
CA LYS A 137 12.30 -6.85 11.33
C LYS A 137 11.87 -5.39 11.58
N SER A 138 11.83 -4.54 10.56
CA SER A 138 11.39 -3.15 10.68
C SER A 138 9.89 -3.02 10.99
N ILE A 139 9.07 -4.04 10.75
CA ILE A 139 7.64 -4.02 11.11
C ILE A 139 7.43 -3.65 12.59
N PHE A 140 8.36 -4.06 13.45
CA PHE A 140 8.34 -3.80 14.89
C PHE A 140 9.15 -2.56 15.30
N ARG A 141 9.49 -1.68 14.34
CA ARG A 141 10.18 -0.40 14.57
C ARG A 141 9.26 0.76 14.18
N ILE A 142 9.54 1.94 14.74
CA ILE A 142 8.81 3.18 14.44
C ILE A 142 9.53 3.92 13.30
N HIS A 143 8.80 4.15 12.21
CA HIS A 143 9.23 4.87 11.02
C HIS A 143 7.99 5.29 10.19
N THR A 144 8.19 6.08 9.13
CA THR A 144 7.09 6.60 8.28
C THR A 144 6.13 5.53 7.75
N GLU A 145 6.65 4.32 7.50
CA GLU A 145 5.88 3.19 6.95
C GLU A 145 5.19 2.31 8.01
N THR A 146 5.38 2.54 9.32
CA THR A 146 4.85 1.66 10.38
C THR A 146 3.32 1.59 10.31
N GLY A 147 2.67 2.74 10.22
CA GLY A 147 1.21 2.83 10.10
C GLY A 147 0.66 2.18 8.82
N ASN A 148 1.36 2.35 7.70
CA ASN A 148 0.95 1.80 6.41
C ASN A 148 1.00 0.26 6.42
N ILE A 149 2.04 -0.32 7.03
CA ILE A 149 2.17 -1.78 7.17
C ILE A 149 1.07 -2.34 8.08
N TRP A 150 0.93 -1.81 9.29
CA TRP A 150 0.05 -2.39 10.31
C TRP A 150 -1.43 -2.30 9.95
N THR A 151 -1.87 -1.22 9.31
CA THR A 151 -3.28 -1.07 8.90
C THR A 151 -3.71 -2.16 7.92
N HIS A 152 -2.93 -2.41 6.87
CA HIS A 152 -3.24 -3.45 5.88
C HIS A 152 -2.85 -4.86 6.32
N LEU A 153 -1.84 -5.04 7.17
CA LEU A 153 -1.54 -6.34 7.78
C LEU A 153 -2.69 -6.82 8.68
N LEU A 154 -3.17 -5.98 9.59
CA LEU A 154 -4.30 -6.31 10.46
C LEU A 154 -5.58 -6.47 9.64
N GLY A 155 -5.81 -5.59 8.65
CA GLY A 155 -6.92 -5.74 7.70
C GLY A 155 -6.88 -7.09 6.96
N CYS A 156 -5.70 -7.51 6.49
CA CYS A 156 -5.52 -8.78 5.79
C CYS A 156 -5.92 -9.97 6.67
N VAL A 157 -5.43 -10.01 7.92
CA VAL A 157 -5.79 -11.06 8.88
C VAL A 157 -7.29 -11.03 9.18
N PHE A 158 -7.86 -9.84 9.36
CA PHE A 158 -9.29 -9.66 9.59
C PHE A 158 -10.14 -10.23 8.44
N PHE A 159 -9.87 -9.85 7.19
CA PHE A 159 -10.61 -10.36 6.03
C PHE A 159 -10.37 -11.84 5.76
N LEU A 160 -9.18 -12.37 6.09
CA LEU A 160 -8.92 -13.80 6.03
C LEU A 160 -9.79 -14.57 7.02
N CYS A 161 -9.79 -14.17 8.30
CA CYS A 161 -10.61 -14.80 9.33
C CYS A 161 -12.12 -14.67 9.01
N LEU A 162 -12.56 -13.48 8.58
CA LEU A 162 -13.94 -13.22 8.20
C LEU A 162 -14.37 -14.06 6.99
N GLY A 163 -13.50 -14.17 5.98
CA GLY A 163 -13.74 -15.01 4.80
C GLY A 163 -13.84 -16.49 5.14
N ILE A 164 -12.93 -17.00 5.99
CA ILE A 164 -12.99 -18.38 6.49
C ILE A 164 -14.31 -18.62 7.24
N PHE A 165 -14.68 -17.72 8.16
CA PHE A 165 -15.94 -17.82 8.90
C PHE A 165 -17.15 -17.81 7.96
N TYR A 166 -17.15 -16.96 6.93
CA TYR A 166 -18.20 -16.92 5.92
C TYR A 166 -18.34 -18.26 5.17
N MET A 167 -17.22 -18.88 4.78
CA MET A 167 -17.23 -20.17 4.09
C MET A 167 -17.80 -21.30 4.96
N PHE A 168 -17.60 -21.22 6.28
CA PHE A 168 -18.14 -22.17 7.24
C PHE A 168 -19.59 -21.89 7.69
N ARG A 169 -20.24 -20.81 7.24
CA ARG A 169 -21.66 -20.58 7.56
C ARG A 169 -22.54 -21.75 7.06
N PRO A 170 -23.54 -22.20 7.84
CA PRO A 170 -24.42 -23.32 7.47
C PRO A 170 -25.12 -23.08 6.13
N ASN A 171 -25.08 -24.08 5.25
CA ASN A 171 -25.67 -24.00 3.91
C ASN A 171 -27.18 -23.70 3.92
N MET A 172 -27.89 -24.07 4.98
CA MET A 172 -29.32 -23.76 5.16
C MET A 172 -29.64 -22.25 5.24
N SER A 173 -28.62 -21.39 5.39
CA SER A 173 -28.77 -19.93 5.46
C SER A 173 -28.69 -19.24 4.09
N PHE A 174 -28.57 -20.02 3.01
CA PHE A 174 -28.37 -19.53 1.64
C PHE A 174 -29.41 -20.17 0.72
N VAL A 175 -29.77 -19.47 -0.35
CA VAL A 175 -30.67 -20.00 -1.38
C VAL A 175 -29.91 -20.96 -2.31
N ALA A 176 -28.72 -20.55 -2.73
CA ALA A 176 -27.81 -21.31 -3.59
C ALA A 176 -26.39 -21.33 -2.98
N PRO A 177 -26.15 -22.19 -1.96
CA PRO A 177 -24.98 -22.07 -1.08
C PRO A 177 -23.63 -22.09 -1.81
N VAL A 178 -23.48 -22.93 -2.84
CA VAL A 178 -22.24 -23.04 -3.61
C VAL A 178 -21.98 -21.75 -4.40
N GLN A 179 -22.98 -21.28 -5.15
CA GLN A 179 -22.83 -20.10 -5.99
C GLN A 179 -22.65 -18.83 -5.16
N GLU A 180 -23.44 -18.65 -4.11
CA GLU A 180 -23.35 -17.51 -3.18
C GLU A 180 -22.00 -17.47 -2.46
N LYS A 181 -21.45 -18.62 -2.04
CA LYS A 181 -20.10 -18.69 -1.46
C LYS A 181 -19.01 -18.39 -2.48
N VAL A 182 -19.15 -18.82 -3.74
CA VAL A 182 -18.18 -18.49 -4.80
C VAL A 182 -18.14 -16.99 -5.08
N VAL A 183 -19.29 -16.33 -5.26
CA VAL A 183 -19.32 -14.89 -5.58
C VAL A 183 -18.77 -14.02 -4.45
N VAL A 184 -19.12 -14.33 -3.20
CA VAL A 184 -18.55 -13.62 -2.04
C VAL A 184 -17.09 -14.02 -1.80
N GLY A 185 -16.71 -15.26 -2.12
CA GLY A 185 -15.33 -15.73 -2.08
C GLY A 185 -14.41 -14.97 -3.03
N LEU A 186 -14.89 -14.58 -4.22
CA LEU A 186 -14.13 -13.74 -5.15
C LEU A 186 -13.88 -12.32 -4.61
N PHE A 187 -14.84 -11.75 -3.86
CA PHE A 187 -14.61 -10.51 -3.12
C PHE A 187 -13.53 -10.70 -2.04
N PHE A 188 -13.62 -11.75 -1.22
CA PHE A 188 -12.60 -12.02 -0.19
C PHE A 188 -11.22 -12.25 -0.80
N LEU A 189 -11.13 -12.98 -1.93
CA LEU A 189 -9.88 -13.17 -2.65
C LEU A 189 -9.28 -11.83 -3.09
N GLY A 190 -10.09 -10.95 -3.70
CA GLY A 190 -9.65 -9.61 -4.09
C GLY A 190 -9.18 -8.76 -2.90
N ALA A 191 -9.92 -8.77 -1.79
CA ALA A 191 -9.57 -8.04 -0.57
C ALA A 191 -8.27 -8.56 0.07
N ILE A 192 -8.13 -9.88 0.22
CA ILE A 192 -6.94 -10.50 0.83
C ILE A 192 -5.71 -10.24 -0.04
N LEU A 193 -5.81 -10.39 -1.38
CA LEU A 193 -4.71 -10.11 -2.29
C LEU A 193 -4.30 -8.63 -2.25
N CYS A 194 -5.26 -7.71 -2.31
CA CYS A 194 -5.01 -6.27 -2.24
C CYS A 194 -4.25 -5.89 -0.96
N LEU A 195 -4.79 -6.30 0.20
CA LEU A 195 -4.18 -5.96 1.49
C LEU A 195 -2.82 -6.65 1.65
N SER A 196 -2.69 -7.89 1.17
CA SER A 196 -1.43 -8.65 1.19
C SER A 196 -0.33 -7.96 0.38
N PHE A 197 -0.61 -7.62 -0.88
CA PHE A 197 0.35 -6.93 -1.73
C PHE A 197 0.76 -5.59 -1.15
N SER A 198 -0.18 -4.87 -0.54
CA SER A 198 0.09 -3.58 0.06
C SER A 198 0.98 -3.65 1.29
N TRP A 199 0.64 -4.46 2.31
CA TRP A 199 1.50 -4.52 3.51
C TRP A 199 2.88 -5.12 3.20
N LEU A 200 2.96 -6.04 2.23
CA LEU A 200 4.25 -6.57 1.75
C LEU A 200 5.06 -5.48 1.06
N PHE A 201 4.46 -4.71 0.15
CA PHE A 201 5.12 -3.57 -0.52
C PHE A 201 5.68 -2.59 0.50
N HIS A 202 4.85 -2.10 1.43
CA HIS A 202 5.30 -1.17 2.45
C HIS A 202 6.37 -1.76 3.36
N THR A 203 6.37 -3.08 3.59
CA THR A 203 7.45 -3.74 4.36
C THR A 203 8.77 -3.71 3.59
N VAL A 204 8.78 -4.12 2.32
CA VAL A 204 10.00 -4.23 1.50
C VAL A 204 10.33 -2.95 0.72
N TYR A 205 9.58 -1.88 0.92
CA TYR A 205 9.70 -0.62 0.19
C TYR A 205 11.12 -0.06 0.25
N CYS A 206 11.83 -0.19 1.37
CA CYS A 206 13.21 0.30 1.52
C CYS A 206 14.30 -0.67 1.05
N HIS A 207 13.98 -1.78 0.37
CA HIS A 207 14.97 -2.81 0.06
C HIS A 207 15.99 -2.38 -1.01
N SER A 208 15.51 -2.23 -2.23
CA SER A 208 16.27 -1.78 -3.41
C SER A 208 15.28 -1.30 -4.47
N GLU A 209 15.74 -0.51 -5.43
CA GLU A 209 14.87 0.06 -6.47
C GLU A 209 14.08 -1.02 -7.22
N GLY A 210 14.73 -2.12 -7.62
CA GLY A 210 14.07 -3.20 -8.35
C GLY A 210 12.98 -3.92 -7.54
N VAL A 211 13.22 -4.14 -6.24
CA VAL A 211 12.22 -4.75 -5.35
C VAL A 211 11.06 -3.78 -5.12
N SER A 212 11.36 -2.50 -4.87
CA SER A 212 10.36 -1.45 -4.69
C SER A 212 9.45 -1.33 -5.92
N ARG A 213 10.03 -1.27 -7.13
CA ARG A 213 9.29 -1.22 -8.40
C ARG A 213 8.44 -2.46 -8.66
N LEU A 214 8.91 -3.66 -8.30
CA LEU A 214 8.12 -4.87 -8.45
C LEU A 214 6.89 -4.86 -7.52
N PHE A 215 7.12 -4.57 -6.24
CA PHE A 215 6.05 -4.60 -5.25
C PHE A 215 5.08 -3.42 -5.39
N SER A 216 5.51 -2.26 -5.89
CA SER A 216 4.59 -1.15 -6.21
C SER A 216 3.60 -1.53 -7.31
N LYS A 217 4.04 -2.29 -8.32
CA LYS A 217 3.16 -2.81 -9.38
C LYS A 217 2.14 -3.80 -8.82
N LEU A 218 2.55 -4.65 -7.87
CA LEU A 218 1.63 -5.58 -7.19
C LEU A 218 0.62 -4.83 -6.31
N ASP A 219 1.06 -3.82 -5.56
CA ASP A 219 0.20 -2.99 -4.72
C ASP A 219 -0.90 -2.30 -5.55
N TYR A 220 -0.53 -1.64 -6.64
CA TYR A 220 -1.49 -1.02 -7.57
C TYR A 220 -2.43 -2.03 -8.23
N SER A 221 -1.91 -3.20 -8.62
CA SER A 221 -2.75 -4.28 -9.17
C SER A 221 -3.74 -4.81 -8.14
N GLY A 222 -3.35 -4.84 -6.86
CA GLY A 222 -4.19 -5.21 -5.73
C GLY A 222 -5.46 -4.37 -5.64
N ILE A 223 -5.36 -3.04 -5.81
CA ILE A 223 -6.51 -2.13 -5.78
C ILE A 223 -7.54 -2.51 -6.86
N ALA A 224 -7.08 -2.79 -8.09
CA ALA A 224 -7.96 -3.22 -9.17
C ALA A 224 -8.63 -4.57 -8.87
N LEU A 225 -7.89 -5.54 -8.32
CA LEU A 225 -8.44 -6.85 -7.94
C LEU A 225 -9.51 -6.74 -6.85
N LEU A 226 -9.32 -5.87 -5.85
CA LEU A 226 -10.34 -5.59 -4.83
C LEU A 226 -11.60 -4.97 -5.47
N ILE A 227 -11.44 -3.97 -6.35
CA ILE A 227 -12.60 -3.33 -7.01
C ILE A 227 -13.34 -4.36 -7.86
N MET A 228 -12.64 -5.11 -8.72
CA MET A 228 -13.25 -6.17 -9.54
C MET A 228 -13.98 -7.21 -8.67
N GLY A 229 -13.31 -7.71 -7.62
CA GLY A 229 -13.88 -8.68 -6.70
C GLY A 229 -15.13 -8.18 -5.98
N SER A 230 -15.17 -6.89 -5.62
CA SER A 230 -16.33 -6.26 -4.96
C SER A 230 -17.56 -6.17 -5.86
N PHE A 231 -17.39 -6.02 -7.18
CA PHE A 231 -18.52 -5.97 -8.10
C PHE A 231 -19.22 -7.32 -8.25
N VAL A 232 -18.50 -8.44 -8.07
CA VAL A 232 -19.04 -9.77 -8.31
C VAL A 232 -20.26 -10.11 -7.44
N PRO A 233 -20.17 -10.12 -6.09
CA PRO A 233 -21.34 -10.43 -5.27
C PRO A 233 -22.42 -9.35 -5.37
N TRP A 234 -22.04 -8.07 -5.50
CA TRP A 234 -23.00 -6.97 -5.59
C TRP A 234 -23.85 -7.05 -6.87
N LEU A 235 -23.24 -7.27 -8.04
CA LEU A 235 -23.98 -7.44 -9.29
C LEU A 235 -24.81 -8.72 -9.30
N TYR A 236 -24.28 -9.81 -8.72
CA TYR A 236 -25.01 -11.07 -8.60
C TYR A 236 -26.35 -10.90 -7.88
N TYR A 237 -26.38 -10.20 -6.74
CA TYR A 237 -27.64 -9.97 -6.01
C TYR A 237 -28.51 -8.88 -6.64
N SER A 238 -27.90 -7.81 -7.18
CA SER A 238 -28.66 -6.69 -7.76
C SER A 238 -29.38 -7.12 -9.04
N PHE A 239 -28.72 -7.89 -9.90
CA PHE A 239 -29.28 -8.37 -11.17
C PHE A 239 -29.65 -9.86 -11.10
N TYR A 240 -30.06 -10.34 -9.93
CA TYR A 240 -30.33 -11.75 -9.68
C TYR A 240 -31.37 -12.34 -10.65
N CYS A 241 -32.43 -11.57 -10.95
CA CYS A 241 -33.51 -11.98 -11.86
C CYS A 241 -33.27 -11.55 -13.32
N ASN A 242 -32.25 -10.72 -13.59
CA ASN A 242 -31.94 -10.23 -14.93
C ASN A 242 -30.48 -10.58 -15.31
N PRO A 243 -30.21 -11.80 -15.81
CA PRO A 243 -28.85 -12.30 -15.97
C PRO A 243 -28.05 -11.57 -17.06
N GLN A 244 -28.70 -11.09 -18.13
CA GLN A 244 -28.03 -10.41 -19.23
C GLN A 244 -27.23 -9.16 -18.79
N PRO A 245 -27.81 -8.14 -18.13
CA PRO A 245 -27.07 -7.00 -17.62
C PRO A 245 -26.03 -7.40 -16.58
N CYS A 246 -26.30 -8.41 -15.74
CA CYS A 246 -25.31 -8.94 -14.79
C CYS A 246 -24.01 -9.36 -15.51
N PHE A 247 -24.13 -10.20 -16.54
CA PHE A 247 -22.97 -10.65 -17.33
C PHE A 247 -22.27 -9.52 -18.07
N ILE A 248 -23.02 -8.58 -18.67
CA ILE A 248 -22.43 -7.44 -19.37
C ILE A 248 -21.60 -6.59 -18.41
N TYR A 249 -22.14 -6.23 -17.25
CA TYR A 249 -21.41 -5.41 -16.28
C TYR A 249 -20.22 -6.12 -15.66
N LEU A 250 -20.30 -7.45 -15.46
CA LEU A 250 -19.15 -8.26 -15.05
C LEU A 250 -18.03 -8.26 -16.10
N ILE A 251 -18.35 -8.36 -17.39
CA ILE A 251 -17.37 -8.27 -18.47
C ILE A 251 -16.73 -6.88 -18.48
N VAL A 252 -17.55 -5.82 -18.41
CA VAL A 252 -17.06 -4.43 -18.44
C VAL A 252 -16.10 -4.15 -17.29
N ILE A 253 -16.45 -4.52 -16.05
CA ILE A 253 -15.57 -4.27 -14.91
C ILE A 253 -14.27 -5.09 -14.99
N CYS A 254 -14.32 -6.31 -15.53
CA CYS A 254 -13.13 -7.11 -15.78
C CYS A 254 -12.22 -6.46 -16.83
N VAL A 255 -12.77 -5.98 -17.94
CA VAL A 255 -11.99 -5.28 -18.98
C VAL A 255 -11.36 -4.00 -18.43
N LEU A 256 -12.13 -3.17 -17.72
CA LEU A 256 -11.62 -1.94 -17.10
C LEU A 256 -10.56 -2.24 -16.04
N GLY A 257 -10.77 -3.26 -15.20
CA GLY A 257 -9.83 -3.66 -14.18
C GLY A 257 -8.52 -4.23 -14.75
N ILE A 258 -8.59 -5.07 -15.79
CA ILE A 258 -7.41 -5.56 -16.51
C ILE A 258 -6.65 -4.39 -17.16
N ALA A 259 -7.36 -3.44 -17.77
CA ALA A 259 -6.73 -2.23 -18.31
C ALA A 259 -6.02 -1.42 -17.22
N ALA A 260 -6.64 -1.24 -16.04
CA ALA A 260 -6.01 -0.58 -14.90
C ALA A 260 -4.77 -1.33 -14.39
N ILE A 261 -4.80 -2.67 -14.34
CA ILE A 261 -3.63 -3.50 -14.01
C ILE A 261 -2.51 -3.30 -15.03
N ILE A 262 -2.82 -3.29 -16.34
CA ILE A 262 -1.84 -3.06 -17.41
C ILE A 262 -1.21 -1.67 -17.28
N VAL A 263 -2.03 -0.63 -17.08
CA VAL A 263 -1.54 0.75 -16.84
C VAL A 263 -0.63 0.80 -15.61
N SER A 264 -0.95 0.04 -14.56
CA SER A 264 -0.14 -0.04 -13.34
C SER A 264 1.24 -0.68 -13.55
N GLN A 265 1.47 -1.38 -14.66
CA GLN A 265 2.78 -1.95 -15.00
C GLN A 265 3.74 -0.92 -15.59
N TRP A 266 3.24 0.25 -16.01
CA TRP A 266 4.04 1.31 -16.60
C TRP A 266 4.86 2.04 -15.52
N ASP A 267 6.18 2.11 -15.71
CA ASP A 267 7.08 2.65 -14.68
C ASP A 267 6.79 4.13 -14.32
N MET A 268 6.36 4.94 -15.29
CA MET A 268 5.98 6.35 -15.05
C MET A 268 4.76 6.46 -14.13
N PHE A 269 3.89 5.46 -14.10
CA PHE A 269 2.70 5.47 -13.27
C PHE A 269 3.05 5.51 -11.77
N ALA A 270 4.21 4.99 -11.37
CA ALA A 270 4.67 4.97 -9.99
C ALA A 270 5.29 6.31 -9.53
N THR A 271 5.62 7.23 -10.44
CA THR A 271 6.33 8.46 -10.05
C THR A 271 5.41 9.44 -9.32
N PRO A 272 5.95 10.33 -8.46
CA PRO A 272 5.13 11.24 -7.65
C PRO A 272 4.25 12.19 -8.47
N GLU A 273 4.67 12.57 -9.69
CA GLU A 273 3.94 13.46 -10.60
C GLU A 273 2.62 12.84 -11.07
N TYR A 274 2.57 11.50 -11.19
CA TYR A 274 1.39 10.77 -11.62
C TYR A 274 0.45 10.40 -10.48
N ARG A 275 0.68 10.88 -9.24
CA ARG A 275 -0.19 10.57 -8.09
C ARG A 275 -1.67 10.89 -8.34
N GLY A 276 -1.95 12.05 -8.96
CA GLY A 276 -3.32 12.42 -9.33
C GLY A 276 -3.93 11.51 -10.41
N VAL A 277 -3.11 11.05 -11.36
CA VAL A 277 -3.53 10.09 -12.40
C VAL A 277 -3.86 8.75 -11.78
N ARG A 278 -3.03 8.23 -10.86
CA ARG A 278 -3.33 7.00 -10.11
C ARG A 278 -4.66 7.09 -9.38
N ALA A 279 -4.86 8.18 -8.63
CA ALA A 279 -6.11 8.43 -7.92
C ALA A 279 -7.30 8.44 -8.88
N GLY A 280 -7.20 9.13 -10.02
CA GLY A 280 -8.25 9.20 -11.04
C GLY A 280 -8.57 7.86 -11.68
N VAL A 281 -7.56 7.03 -12.00
CA VAL A 281 -7.77 5.70 -12.60
C VAL A 281 -8.55 4.78 -11.66
N PHE A 282 -8.13 4.66 -10.39
CA PHE A 282 -8.78 3.76 -9.45
C PHE A 282 -10.12 4.31 -8.93
N LEU A 283 -10.24 5.63 -8.74
CA LEU A 283 -11.52 6.26 -8.41
C LEU A 283 -12.52 6.09 -9.56
N GLY A 284 -12.08 6.30 -10.80
CA GLY A 284 -12.90 6.09 -11.99
C GLY A 284 -13.34 4.62 -12.15
N LEU A 285 -12.45 3.67 -11.85
CA LEU A 285 -12.79 2.25 -11.84
C LEU A 285 -13.89 1.94 -10.82
N GLY A 286 -13.78 2.45 -9.58
CA GLY A 286 -14.84 2.28 -8.57
C GLY A 286 -16.15 2.99 -8.94
N LEU A 287 -16.08 4.25 -9.38
CA LEU A 287 -17.25 5.05 -9.77
C LEU A 287 -17.91 4.59 -11.07
N SER A 288 -17.28 3.70 -11.85
CA SER A 288 -17.93 3.04 -12.98
C SER A 288 -19.20 2.27 -12.55
N GLY A 289 -19.30 1.90 -11.28
CA GLY A 289 -20.48 1.30 -10.65
C GLY A 289 -21.73 2.20 -10.65
N VAL A 290 -21.60 3.49 -10.93
CA VAL A 290 -22.75 4.39 -11.10
C VAL A 290 -23.64 3.92 -12.26
N ILE A 291 -23.06 3.40 -13.35
CA ILE A 291 -23.83 2.93 -14.51
C ILE A 291 -24.75 1.73 -14.17
N PRO A 292 -24.24 0.59 -13.62
CA PRO A 292 -25.11 -0.49 -13.18
C PRO A 292 -26.08 -0.08 -12.07
N THR A 293 -25.69 0.85 -11.19
CA THR A 293 -26.60 1.38 -10.16
C THR A 293 -27.79 2.12 -10.78
N LEU A 294 -27.53 3.01 -11.76
CA LEU A 294 -28.59 3.74 -12.46
C LEU A 294 -29.51 2.78 -13.23
N HIS A 295 -28.95 1.78 -13.90
CA HIS A 295 -29.74 0.75 -14.56
C HIS A 295 -30.65 0.02 -13.56
N PHE A 296 -30.10 -0.46 -12.44
CA PHE A 296 -30.89 -1.12 -11.40
C PHE A 296 -32.02 -0.22 -10.87
N VAL A 297 -31.75 1.05 -10.57
CA VAL A 297 -32.77 2.00 -10.09
C VAL A 297 -33.86 2.26 -11.13
N ILE A 298 -33.51 2.31 -12.42
CA ILE A 298 -34.48 2.50 -13.51
C ILE A 298 -35.36 1.26 -13.68
N SER A 299 -34.79 0.05 -13.64
CA SER A 299 -35.53 -1.20 -13.83
C SER A 299 -36.41 -1.57 -12.63
N GLU A 300 -35.88 -1.44 -11.41
CA GLU A 300 -36.52 -1.92 -10.18
C GLU A 300 -37.30 -0.83 -9.43
N GLY A 301 -37.07 0.42 -9.81
CA GLY A 301 -37.65 1.60 -9.17
C GLY A 301 -36.91 2.05 -7.91
N LEU A 302 -37.01 3.35 -7.62
CA LEU A 302 -36.35 3.99 -6.48
C LEU A 302 -36.78 3.40 -5.12
N LEU A 303 -38.06 3.02 -5.00
CA LEU A 303 -38.60 2.48 -3.76
C LEU A 303 -37.93 1.15 -3.40
N LYS A 304 -37.80 0.21 -4.35
CA LYS A 304 -37.15 -1.09 -4.13
C LYS A 304 -35.66 -0.93 -3.80
N ALA A 305 -34.97 -0.05 -4.53
CA ALA A 305 -33.57 0.28 -4.26
C ALA A 305 -33.34 0.91 -2.87
N ALA A 306 -34.30 1.72 -2.39
CA ALA A 306 -34.25 2.32 -1.05
C ALA A 306 -34.60 1.30 0.05
N THR A 307 -35.64 0.49 -0.12
CA THR A 307 -36.09 -0.49 0.88
C THR A 307 -35.10 -1.64 1.06
N MET A 308 -34.42 -2.06 0.00
CA MET A 308 -33.30 -3.01 0.07
C MET A 308 -32.03 -2.40 0.71
N GLY A 309 -32.05 -1.09 1.03
CA GLY A 309 -30.93 -0.38 1.65
C GLY A 309 -29.75 -0.11 0.72
N GLN A 310 -29.84 -0.50 -0.57
CA GLN A 310 -28.73 -0.40 -1.52
C GLN A 310 -28.24 1.04 -1.69
N ILE A 311 -29.16 2.00 -1.80
CA ILE A 311 -28.80 3.42 -2.02
C ILE A 311 -27.97 3.98 -0.87
N GLY A 312 -28.35 3.67 0.38
CA GLY A 312 -27.63 4.15 1.56
C GLY A 312 -26.21 3.60 1.64
N TRP A 313 -26.05 2.29 1.43
CA TRP A 313 -24.74 1.65 1.44
C TRP A 313 -23.86 2.09 0.27
N LEU A 314 -24.42 2.24 -0.94
CA LEU A 314 -23.70 2.75 -2.10
C LEU A 314 -23.27 4.21 -1.94
N ALA A 315 -24.11 5.06 -1.34
CA ALA A 315 -23.76 6.43 -1.02
C ALA A 315 -22.61 6.50 -0.01
N LEU A 316 -22.67 5.70 1.07
CA LEU A 316 -21.57 5.61 2.03
C LEU A 316 -20.27 5.11 1.38
N MET A 317 -20.37 4.08 0.53
CA MET A 317 -19.23 3.58 -0.25
C MET A 317 -18.64 4.67 -1.15
N ALA A 318 -19.46 5.43 -1.87
CA ALA A 318 -19.00 6.53 -2.70
C ALA A 318 -18.31 7.62 -1.87
N CYS A 319 -18.86 7.98 -0.70
CA CYS A 319 -18.24 8.92 0.22
C CYS A 319 -16.86 8.44 0.70
N LEU A 320 -16.72 7.17 1.07
CA LEU A 320 -15.45 6.58 1.50
C LEU A 320 -14.42 6.57 0.35
N TYR A 321 -14.83 6.15 -0.85
CA TYR A 321 -13.95 6.14 -2.04
C TYR A 321 -13.46 7.55 -2.41
N ILE A 322 -14.38 8.52 -2.52
CA ILE A 322 -14.05 9.89 -2.91
C ILE A 322 -13.17 10.54 -1.85
N THR A 323 -13.51 10.39 -0.57
CA THR A 323 -12.74 11.00 0.52
C THR A 323 -11.35 10.38 0.63
N GLY A 324 -11.24 9.06 0.58
CA GLY A 324 -9.95 8.37 0.60
C GLY A 324 -9.05 8.79 -0.58
N ALA A 325 -9.59 8.81 -1.80
CA ALA A 325 -8.86 9.25 -2.99
C ALA A 325 -8.45 10.73 -2.91
N ALA A 326 -9.32 11.60 -2.38
CA ALA A 326 -9.02 13.03 -2.21
C ALA A 326 -7.90 13.25 -1.19
N LEU A 327 -7.94 12.58 -0.03
CA LEU A 327 -6.87 12.64 0.97
C LEU A 327 -5.53 12.19 0.36
N TYR A 328 -5.51 11.04 -0.32
CA TYR A 328 -4.33 10.50 -1.00
C TYR A 328 -3.77 11.47 -2.04
N ALA A 329 -4.61 11.98 -2.94
CA ALA A 329 -4.17 12.84 -4.04
C ALA A 329 -3.67 14.21 -3.54
N ALA A 330 -4.34 14.79 -2.53
CA ALA A 330 -4.02 16.10 -2.00
C ALA A 330 -2.98 16.10 -0.88
N ARG A 331 -2.55 14.93 -0.40
CA ARG A 331 -1.58 14.73 0.70
C ARG A 331 -1.99 15.43 1.99
N ILE A 332 -3.25 15.28 2.38
CA ILE A 332 -3.83 15.89 3.58
C ILE A 332 -3.80 14.86 4.72
N PRO A 333 -3.34 15.22 5.93
CA PRO A 333 -3.07 16.57 6.44
C PRO A 333 -1.61 17.04 6.39
N GLU A 334 -0.65 16.21 5.99
CA GLU A 334 0.78 16.53 6.02
C GLU A 334 1.15 17.73 5.14
N ARG A 335 0.35 18.04 4.11
CA ARG A 335 0.46 19.27 3.33
C ARG A 335 0.30 20.54 4.18
N PHE A 336 -0.55 20.51 5.20
CA PHE A 336 -0.78 21.65 6.10
C PHE A 336 0.21 21.67 7.26
N PHE A 337 0.73 20.51 7.67
CA PHE A 337 1.67 20.37 8.78
C PHE A 337 2.90 19.53 8.40
N PRO A 338 3.78 20.01 7.50
CA PRO A 338 4.97 19.26 7.11
C PRO A 338 5.86 18.94 8.32
N GLY A 339 6.34 17.70 8.41
CA GLY A 339 7.17 17.25 9.54
C GLY A 339 6.40 16.92 10.84
N LYS A 340 5.07 17.15 10.89
CA LYS A 340 4.24 16.84 12.08
C LYS A 340 3.47 15.54 11.97
N CYS A 341 3.26 15.08 10.74
CA CYS A 341 2.56 13.83 10.43
C CYS A 341 3.50 12.76 9.88
N ASP A 342 4.80 12.84 10.20
CA ASP A 342 5.82 11.93 9.63
C ASP A 342 5.56 10.45 9.94
N ILE A 343 5.09 10.15 11.15
CA ILE A 343 4.86 8.78 11.62
C ILE A 343 3.37 8.43 11.63
N TRP A 344 2.53 9.39 12.02
CA TRP A 344 1.12 9.17 12.29
C TRP A 344 0.23 10.17 11.56
N PHE A 345 -0.87 9.66 11.04
CA PHE A 345 -1.99 10.38 10.42
C PHE A 345 -1.66 11.13 9.13
N HIS A 346 -0.58 10.79 8.42
CA HIS A 346 -0.39 11.24 7.04
C HIS A 346 -1.41 10.60 6.08
N SER A 347 -1.60 11.21 4.92
CA SER A 347 -2.67 10.90 3.99
C SER A 347 -2.68 9.45 3.53
N HIS A 348 -1.50 8.85 3.34
CA HIS A 348 -1.37 7.46 2.89
C HIS A 348 -1.85 6.49 3.98
N GLN A 349 -1.52 6.76 5.24
CA GLN A 349 -2.02 5.97 6.36
C GLN A 349 -3.54 6.08 6.51
N LEU A 350 -4.08 7.30 6.35
CA LEU A 350 -5.53 7.51 6.38
C LEU A 350 -6.19 6.77 5.21
N PHE A 351 -5.64 6.87 4.00
CA PHE A 351 -6.14 6.15 2.83
C PHE A 351 -6.22 4.64 3.08
N HIS A 352 -5.21 4.03 3.70
CA HIS A 352 -5.26 2.61 4.08
C HIS A 352 -6.44 2.28 5.00
N VAL A 353 -6.70 3.13 6.00
CA VAL A 353 -7.86 2.97 6.90
C VAL A 353 -9.18 3.06 6.11
N PHE A 354 -9.29 3.99 5.16
CA PHE A 354 -10.45 4.11 4.28
C PHE A 354 -10.65 2.87 3.38
N VAL A 355 -9.57 2.24 2.89
CA VAL A 355 -9.67 1.00 2.11
C VAL A 355 -10.24 -0.14 2.96
N VAL A 356 -9.72 -0.33 4.18
CA VAL A 356 -10.22 -1.37 5.11
C VAL A 356 -11.68 -1.10 5.50
N ALA A 357 -12.01 0.13 5.87
CA ALA A 357 -13.38 0.53 6.22
C ALA A 357 -14.34 0.37 5.04
N GLY A 358 -13.93 0.80 3.84
CA GLY A 358 -14.71 0.65 2.62
C GLY A 358 -14.96 -0.81 2.25
N ALA A 359 -13.95 -1.67 2.32
CA ALA A 359 -14.12 -3.10 2.09
C ALA A 359 -15.10 -3.73 3.10
N PHE A 360 -15.07 -3.30 4.37
CA PHE A 360 -15.98 -3.83 5.39
C PHE A 360 -17.43 -3.33 5.20
N VAL A 361 -17.61 -2.04 4.91
CA VAL A 361 -18.91 -1.46 4.56
C VAL A 361 -19.50 -2.13 3.32
N HIS A 362 -18.67 -2.41 2.31
CA HIS A 362 -19.09 -3.16 1.13
C HIS A 362 -19.56 -4.57 1.51
N PHE A 363 -18.75 -5.31 2.28
CA PHE A 363 -19.09 -6.65 2.77
C PHE A 363 -20.42 -6.65 3.53
N HIS A 364 -20.65 -5.65 4.38
CA HIS A 364 -21.90 -5.50 5.12
C HIS A 364 -23.09 -5.27 4.16
N GLY A 365 -22.95 -4.39 3.17
CA GLY A 365 -23.97 -4.15 2.15
C GLY A 365 -24.34 -5.40 1.35
N VAL A 366 -23.35 -6.18 0.89
CA VAL A 366 -23.62 -7.43 0.14
C VAL A 366 -24.14 -8.56 1.02
N SER A 367 -23.77 -8.60 2.30
CA SER A 367 -24.33 -9.56 3.26
C SER A 367 -25.81 -9.29 3.51
N ASN A 368 -26.21 -8.02 3.62
CA ASN A 368 -27.63 -7.66 3.74
C ASN A 368 -28.43 -8.01 2.47
N LEU A 369 -27.81 -7.88 1.28
CA LEU A 369 -28.43 -8.32 0.03
C LEU A 369 -28.64 -9.84 -0.01
N GLN A 370 -27.66 -10.59 0.48
CA GLN A 370 -27.77 -12.05 0.63
C GLN A 370 -28.89 -12.43 1.60
N GLU A 371 -28.99 -11.78 2.75
CA GLU A 371 -30.05 -12.02 3.73
C GLU A 371 -31.43 -11.66 3.16
N PHE A 372 -31.55 -10.50 2.49
CA PHE A 372 -32.77 -10.13 1.79
C PHE A 372 -33.17 -11.22 0.77
N ARG A 373 -32.23 -11.67 -0.06
CA ARG A 373 -32.46 -12.75 -1.04
C ARG A 373 -32.92 -14.03 -0.37
N PHE A 374 -32.33 -14.39 0.78
CA PHE A 374 -32.75 -15.54 1.56
C PHE A 374 -34.21 -15.42 2.03
N THR A 375 -34.65 -14.23 2.47
CA THR A 375 -36.04 -14.02 2.91
C THR A 375 -37.08 -14.12 1.79
N VAL A 376 -36.76 -13.62 0.59
CA VAL A 376 -37.69 -13.65 -0.56
C VAL A 376 -37.59 -14.95 -1.38
N GLY A 377 -36.50 -15.71 -1.22
CA GLY A 377 -36.23 -16.93 -1.95
C GLY A 377 -35.64 -16.73 -3.35
N GLY A 378 -35.37 -17.85 -4.03
CA GLY A 378 -34.72 -17.88 -5.35
C GLY A 378 -35.66 -17.73 -6.54
N GLY A 379 -36.97 -17.69 -6.32
CA GLY A 379 -37.94 -17.48 -7.40
C GLY A 379 -37.91 -16.04 -7.90
N CYS A 380 -38.00 -15.87 -9.21
CA CYS A 380 -38.28 -14.59 -9.86
C CYS A 380 -39.68 -14.70 -10.44
N THR A 381 -40.58 -13.78 -10.09
CA THR A 381 -41.93 -13.78 -10.68
C THR A 381 -41.89 -13.14 -12.07
N GLU A 382 -42.83 -13.46 -12.97
CA GLU A 382 -42.80 -12.94 -14.36
C GLU A 382 -42.87 -11.40 -14.43
N GLU A 383 -43.31 -10.71 -13.36
CA GLU A 383 -43.24 -9.24 -13.25
C GLU A 383 -41.83 -8.70 -12.97
N ASP A 384 -40.91 -9.50 -12.40
CA ASP A 384 -39.52 -9.09 -12.10
C ASP A 384 -38.58 -9.20 -13.33
N GLY A 385 -39.04 -9.81 -14.44
CA GLY A 385 -38.24 -10.07 -15.64
C GLY A 385 -38.72 -9.35 -16.90
N MET A 386 -39.84 -8.60 -16.82
CA MET A 386 -40.51 -8.03 -17.98
C MET A 386 -40.99 -6.60 -17.69
N GLN A 387 -40.03 -5.67 -17.60
CA GLN A 387 -40.27 -4.24 -17.82
C GLN A 387 -38.99 -3.51 -18.24
#